data_AF-A0A1U8B1V4-F1
#
_entry.id   AF-A0A1U8B1V4-F1
#
_cell.length_a   1.000
_cell.length_b   1.000
_cell.length_c   1.000
_cell.angle_alpha   90.00
_cell.angle_beta   90.00
_cell.angle_gamma   90.00
#
_symmetry.space_group_name_H-M   'P 1'
#
loop_
_entity.id
_entity.type
_entity.pdbx_description
1 polymer ?
#
loop_
_entity_poly.entity_id
_entity_poly.type
_entity_poly.pdbx_seq_one_letter_code
_entity_poly.pdbx_strand_id
1 'polypeptide(L)'
;MTTPTEKPDPRNRSSSDPSENWSCREDDQRSSAGPLERLEELMNQPGNRICADCGSPEPKWVSLNHGIFICIKCSGVHRSLGAHISKVLSVKLDLWTDDQVDLMVALGGNTTVNMKYEAFLQDIKKPRPDSSIEERSDFIRRKYEHMQFFNPNEKVSSSHPSTTLSSLSRPSTAPPPDKKNCEKQSTGHRIHAFGHAFHSSRKKKETEHKSAKNSNSAPGMVEFIGLIKVNIVRGTNLAVRDMITSDPYVILSLGQQSMKTRVIKNNLNPVWNERLMLSIPDTVPPLKVLVYDKDTFTPDDHMGEAEIDIQPLVYAAQAYENSKTTETIQLGKWLATNDNTLVKDSVITLTHGKVKQEITLRLQNVERGVLEIELECVPLSQ
;
A
#
# COMPACT_ATOMS: atom_id res chain seq x y z
N MET A 1 -38.20 67.47 -37.48
CA MET A 1 -39.28 68.39 -37.04
C MET A 1 -40.51 67.55 -36.71
N THR A 2 -41.40 68.04 -35.83
CA THR A 2 -42.82 67.63 -35.63
C THR A 2 -43.19 66.14 -35.54
N THR A 3 -43.64 65.74 -34.34
CA THR A 3 -44.57 64.62 -34.03
C THR A 3 -46.04 65.10 -34.25
N PRO A 4 -47.17 64.44 -33.81
CA PRO A 4 -47.40 63.19 -33.06
C PRO A 4 -48.58 62.33 -33.62
N THR A 5 -49.44 61.76 -32.74
CA THR A 5 -50.71 61.00 -32.94
C THR A 5 -50.57 59.51 -33.33
N GLU A 6 -51.39 58.55 -32.85
CA GLU A 6 -52.47 58.56 -31.82
C GLU A 6 -52.71 57.16 -31.16
N LYS A 7 -53.67 57.09 -30.22
CA LYS A 7 -54.19 55.88 -29.51
C LYS A 7 -55.74 55.94 -29.55
N PRO A 8 -56.53 54.83 -29.55
CA PRO A 8 -56.62 53.92 -28.37
C PRO A 8 -57.01 52.42 -28.63
N ASP A 9 -57.15 51.68 -27.53
CA ASP A 9 -57.67 50.29 -27.39
C ASP A 9 -59.22 50.26 -27.26
N PRO A 10 -59.92 49.15 -27.62
CA PRO A 10 -60.63 48.42 -26.56
C PRO A 10 -60.80 46.88 -26.69
N ARG A 11 -60.48 46.20 -25.58
CA ARG A 11 -61.28 45.13 -24.91
C ARG A 11 -61.26 43.64 -25.40
N ASN A 12 -60.43 42.86 -24.70
CA ASN A 12 -60.86 41.84 -23.69
C ASN A 12 -61.70 40.60 -24.11
N ARG A 13 -61.06 39.40 -24.14
CA ARG A 13 -61.35 38.29 -23.19
C ARG A 13 -60.41 37.06 -23.27
N SER A 14 -60.01 36.57 -22.08
CA SER A 14 -59.72 35.16 -21.66
C SER A 14 -58.81 34.21 -22.50
N SER A 15 -57.99 33.31 -21.93
CA SER A 15 -57.24 33.22 -20.65
C SER A 15 -56.59 31.83 -20.51
N SER A 16 -55.25 31.71 -20.53
CA SER A 16 -54.54 30.50 -20.09
C SER A 16 -53.03 30.70 -19.93
N ASP A 17 -52.55 30.54 -18.69
CA ASP A 17 -51.19 30.13 -18.28
C ASP A 17 -49.96 31.01 -18.62
N PRO A 18 -48.84 30.84 -17.87
CA PRO A 18 -48.17 32.02 -17.31
C PRO A 18 -46.79 32.35 -17.91
N SER A 19 -46.34 33.54 -17.56
CA SER A 19 -45.05 34.14 -17.90
C SER A 19 -43.84 33.24 -17.63
N GLU A 20 -43.07 32.97 -18.68
CA GLU A 20 -41.61 32.86 -18.54
C GLU A 20 -41.09 34.20 -18.01
N ASN A 21 -40.34 34.18 -16.91
CA ASN A 21 -39.54 35.32 -16.49
C ASN A 21 -38.20 34.80 -15.97
N TRP A 22 -37.12 35.20 -16.65
CA TRP A 22 -35.78 34.63 -16.48
C TRP A 22 -35.05 35.25 -15.28
N SER A 23 -35.67 35.18 -14.10
CA SER A 23 -34.96 35.47 -12.86
C SER A 23 -34.01 34.31 -12.55
N CYS A 24 -32.73 34.50 -12.87
CA CYS A 24 -31.66 33.62 -12.40
C CYS A 24 -31.71 33.57 -10.87
N ARG A 25 -32.28 32.50 -10.33
CA ARG A 25 -32.12 32.16 -8.92
C ARG A 25 -30.66 31.78 -8.73
N GLU A 26 -30.06 32.31 -7.68
CA GLU A 26 -28.77 31.83 -7.20
C GLU A 26 -29.01 30.41 -6.65
N ASP A 27 -28.80 29.40 -7.49
CA ASP A 27 -28.83 28.01 -7.05
C ASP A 27 -27.79 27.83 -5.95
N ASP A 28 -28.22 27.22 -4.84
CA ASP A 28 -27.51 27.21 -3.56
C ASP A 28 -26.24 26.34 -3.67
N GLN A 29 -25.18 26.95 -4.22
CA GLN A 29 -23.93 26.31 -4.59
C GLN A 29 -23.07 26.05 -3.35
N ARG A 30 -23.58 25.17 -2.50
CA ARG A 30 -22.94 24.67 -1.29
C ARG A 30 -21.67 23.92 -1.66
N SER A 31 -20.54 24.63 -1.63
CA SER A 31 -19.22 24.13 -2.01
C SER A 31 -18.95 22.73 -1.45
N SER A 32 -18.83 21.75 -2.33
CA SER A 32 -18.40 20.40 -1.95
C SER A 32 -16.91 20.45 -1.64
N ALA A 33 -16.58 20.62 -0.35
CA ALA A 33 -15.21 20.67 0.13
C ALA A 33 -14.37 19.48 -0.39
N GLY A 34 -13.15 19.76 -0.84
CA GLY A 34 -12.30 18.75 -1.47
C GLY A 34 -11.82 17.67 -0.48
N PRO A 35 -11.32 16.50 -0.94
CA PRO A 35 -10.83 15.44 -0.06
C PRO A 35 -9.84 15.93 1.01
N LEU A 36 -8.90 16.80 0.63
CA LEU A 36 -7.89 17.34 1.54
C LEU A 36 -8.50 18.32 2.57
N GLU A 37 -9.49 19.11 2.17
CA GLU A 37 -10.19 20.07 3.03
C GLU A 37 -11.04 19.34 4.09
N ARG A 38 -11.82 18.34 3.66
CA ARG A 38 -12.61 17.47 4.55
C ARG A 38 -11.72 16.62 5.46
N LEU A 39 -10.50 16.26 5.03
CA LEU A 39 -9.49 15.62 5.88
C LEU A 39 -8.89 16.60 6.90
N GLU A 40 -8.61 17.85 6.53
CA GLU A 40 -8.12 18.86 7.48
C GLU A 40 -9.20 19.26 8.50
N GLU A 41 -10.49 19.30 8.13
CA GLU A 41 -11.61 19.41 9.08
C GLU A 41 -11.60 18.26 10.10
N LEU A 42 -11.45 17.02 9.62
CA LEU A 42 -11.39 15.82 10.46
C LEU A 42 -10.18 15.84 11.40
N MET A 43 -8.99 16.24 10.92
CA MET A 43 -7.80 16.42 11.76
C MET A 43 -7.98 17.46 12.88
N ASN A 44 -8.74 18.53 12.59
CA ASN A 44 -8.95 19.62 13.54
C ASN A 44 -9.84 19.23 14.72
N GLN A 45 -10.51 18.06 14.69
CA GLN A 45 -11.27 17.54 15.82
C GLN A 45 -10.34 17.23 17.03
N PRO A 46 -10.75 17.52 18.29
CA PRO A 46 -9.84 17.46 19.45
C PRO A 46 -9.08 16.15 19.65
N GLY A 47 -9.71 14.99 19.43
CA GLY A 47 -9.06 13.69 19.58
C GLY A 47 -8.04 13.36 18.48
N ASN A 48 -8.20 13.94 17.29
CA ASN A 48 -7.32 13.68 16.14
C ASN A 48 -6.04 14.53 16.17
N ARG A 49 -5.98 15.54 17.05
CA ARG A 49 -4.77 16.37 17.30
C ARG A 49 -3.67 15.65 18.08
N ILE A 50 -3.92 14.44 18.58
CA ILE A 50 -2.95 13.58 19.28
C ILE A 50 -2.94 12.18 18.69
N CYS A 51 -1.76 11.56 18.60
CA CYS A 51 -1.56 10.21 18.09
C CYS A 51 -2.42 9.18 18.85
N ALA A 52 -3.17 8.37 18.11
CA ALA A 52 -4.10 7.39 18.66
C ALA A 52 -3.46 6.45 19.70
N ASP A 53 -2.19 6.09 19.54
CA ASP A 53 -1.57 5.01 20.34
C ASP A 53 -0.60 5.51 21.41
N CYS A 54 0.08 6.65 21.19
CA CYS A 54 1.11 7.15 22.12
C CYS A 54 0.99 8.64 22.49
N GLY A 55 -0.10 9.31 22.11
CA GLY A 55 -0.41 10.68 22.53
C GLY A 55 0.51 11.79 22.00
N SER A 56 1.46 11.49 21.11
CA SER A 56 2.29 12.51 20.44
C SER A 56 1.42 13.54 19.72
N PRO A 57 1.69 14.85 19.83
CA PRO A 57 0.90 15.89 19.17
C PRO A 57 1.02 15.81 17.64
N GLU A 58 0.05 16.42 16.96
CA GLU A 58 0.02 16.66 15.51
C GLU A 58 0.37 15.42 14.65
N PRO A 59 -0.39 14.32 14.74
CA PRO A 59 -0.20 13.15 13.91
C PRO A 59 -0.41 13.46 12.41
N LYS A 60 0.62 13.20 11.60
CA LYS A 60 0.68 13.47 10.14
C LYS A 60 0.46 12.23 9.26
N TRP A 61 0.11 11.10 9.87
CA TRP A 61 -0.16 9.81 9.24
C TRP A 61 -1.50 9.25 9.72
N VAL A 62 -2.08 8.31 8.97
CA VAL A 62 -3.32 7.61 9.31
C VAL A 62 -3.17 6.09 9.23
N SER A 63 -4.13 5.35 9.81
CA SER A 63 -4.43 3.96 9.45
C SER A 63 -5.87 3.88 8.93
N LEU A 64 -6.05 3.75 7.61
CA LEU A 64 -7.36 3.81 6.96
C LEU A 64 -8.34 2.75 7.47
N ASN A 65 -7.86 1.51 7.68
CA ASN A 65 -8.69 0.38 8.14
C ASN A 65 -9.32 0.65 9.51
N HIS A 66 -8.72 1.54 10.31
CA HIS A 66 -9.13 1.85 11.67
C HIS A 66 -9.72 3.26 11.84
N GLY A 67 -9.54 4.18 10.88
CA GLY A 67 -10.08 5.54 10.98
C GLY A 67 -9.28 6.49 11.88
N ILE A 68 -7.99 6.19 12.11
CA ILE A 68 -7.16 6.87 13.12
C ILE A 68 -6.03 7.71 12.53
N PHE A 69 -5.61 8.72 13.29
CA PHE A 69 -4.44 9.55 13.06
C PHE A 69 -3.32 9.18 14.04
N ILE A 70 -2.13 8.91 13.50
CA ILE A 70 -0.95 8.40 14.22
C ILE A 70 0.31 9.22 13.90
N CYS A 71 1.23 9.30 14.86
CA CYS A 71 2.52 9.96 14.66
C CYS A 71 3.47 9.10 13.82
N ILE A 72 4.57 9.68 13.32
CA ILE A 72 5.51 8.97 12.44
C ILE A 72 6.07 7.68 13.07
N LYS A 73 6.43 7.71 14.37
CA LYS A 73 6.96 6.53 15.09
C LYS A 73 5.93 5.39 15.17
N CYS A 74 4.65 5.69 15.46
CA CYS A 74 3.57 4.70 15.42
C CYS A 74 3.26 4.24 13.98
N SER A 75 3.37 5.13 12.98
CA SER A 75 3.14 4.77 11.57
C SER A 75 4.12 3.69 11.07
N GLY A 76 5.38 3.72 11.52
CA GLY A 76 6.37 2.67 11.22
C GLY A 76 5.98 1.31 11.80
N VAL A 77 5.52 1.28 13.05
CA VAL A 77 4.97 0.07 13.68
C VAL A 77 3.74 -0.44 12.93
N HIS A 78 2.79 0.44 12.59
CA HIS A 78 1.58 0.09 11.84
C HIS A 78 1.87 -0.52 10.46
N ARG A 79 2.96 -0.11 9.78
CA ARG A 79 3.41 -0.75 8.54
C ARG A 79 3.84 -2.20 8.77
N SER A 80 4.43 -2.53 9.92
CA SER A 80 4.86 -3.90 10.28
C SER A 80 3.71 -4.89 10.57
N LEU A 81 2.46 -4.41 10.63
CA LEU A 81 1.25 -5.25 10.71
C LEU A 81 0.76 -5.71 9.32
N GLY A 82 1.22 -5.04 8.25
CA GLY A 82 0.74 -5.25 6.89
C GLY A 82 -0.62 -4.61 6.61
N ALA A 83 -0.88 -4.31 5.33
CA ALA A 83 -2.02 -3.49 4.89
C ALA A 83 -3.41 -4.11 5.13
N HIS A 84 -3.49 -5.42 5.35
CA HIS A 84 -4.74 -6.12 5.69
C HIS A 84 -5.24 -5.76 7.11
N ILE A 85 -4.32 -5.52 8.05
CA ILE A 85 -4.62 -4.94 9.37
C ILE A 85 -4.62 -3.41 9.27
N SER A 86 -3.58 -2.81 8.69
CA SER A 86 -3.38 -1.36 8.72
C SER A 86 -2.74 -0.80 7.45
N LYS A 87 -3.56 -0.30 6.52
CA LYS A 87 -3.11 0.53 5.38
C LYS A 87 -2.75 1.94 5.88
N VAL A 88 -1.45 2.23 5.92
CA VAL A 88 -0.90 3.51 6.38
C VAL A 88 -0.71 4.49 5.23
N LEU A 89 -1.36 5.66 5.31
CA LEU A 89 -1.15 6.81 4.41
C LEU A 89 -0.69 8.05 5.18
N SER A 90 -0.03 8.97 4.50
CA SER A 90 0.23 10.33 4.97
C SER A 90 -0.98 11.22 4.74
N VAL A 91 -1.20 12.17 5.64
CA VAL A 91 -2.13 13.29 5.41
C VAL A 91 -1.71 14.13 4.20
N LYS A 92 -0.40 14.40 4.04
CA LYS A 92 0.11 15.42 3.09
C LYS A 92 1.00 14.89 1.96
N LEU A 93 1.46 13.64 2.03
CA LEU A 93 2.39 13.06 1.05
C LEU A 93 1.73 12.05 0.08
N ASP A 94 0.53 11.57 0.39
CA ASP A 94 -0.23 10.62 -0.43
C ASP A 94 -1.45 11.31 -1.07
N LEU A 95 -1.95 10.74 -2.18
CA LEU A 95 -3.17 11.22 -2.84
C LEU A 95 -4.41 10.62 -2.19
N TRP A 96 -5.36 11.47 -1.83
CA TRP A 96 -6.61 11.10 -1.19
C TRP A 96 -7.78 11.12 -2.17
N THR A 97 -8.61 10.08 -2.13
CA THR A 97 -9.91 10.02 -2.83
C THR A 97 -11.04 10.27 -1.85
N ASP A 98 -12.18 10.75 -2.32
CA ASP A 98 -13.37 11.01 -1.50
C ASP A 98 -13.76 9.79 -0.66
N ASP A 99 -13.81 8.59 -1.26
CA ASP A 99 -14.07 7.32 -0.56
C ASP A 99 -13.17 7.07 0.67
N GLN A 100 -11.91 7.52 0.63
CA GLN A 100 -10.96 7.33 1.73
C GLN A 100 -11.21 8.31 2.87
N VAL A 101 -11.67 9.52 2.55
CA VAL A 101 -12.03 10.54 3.54
C VAL A 101 -13.38 10.18 4.16
N ASP A 102 -14.34 9.73 3.35
CA ASP A 102 -15.64 9.25 3.81
C ASP A 102 -15.50 8.04 4.75
N LEU A 103 -14.57 7.11 4.46
CA LEU A 103 -14.20 6.01 5.36
C LEU A 103 -13.62 6.52 6.69
N MET A 104 -12.70 7.49 6.65
CA MET A 104 -12.11 8.09 7.87
C MET A 104 -13.17 8.81 8.72
N VAL A 105 -14.11 9.53 8.09
CA VAL A 105 -15.24 10.19 8.76
C VAL A 105 -16.21 9.17 9.37
N ALA A 106 -16.59 8.13 8.62
CA ALA A 106 -17.50 7.08 9.07
C ALA A 106 -16.96 6.24 10.24
N LEU A 107 -15.64 6.15 10.39
CA LEU A 107 -14.97 5.48 11.51
C LEU A 107 -14.78 6.37 12.75
N GLY A 108 -15.08 7.68 12.66
CA GLY A 108 -15.25 8.55 13.81
C GLY A 108 -13.98 9.00 14.54
N GLY A 109 -12.79 8.79 13.97
CA GLY A 109 -11.53 9.32 14.51
C GLY A 109 -11.03 8.69 15.81
N ASN A 110 -9.92 9.24 16.31
CA ASN A 110 -9.15 8.71 17.43
C ASN A 110 -9.95 8.54 18.73
N THR A 111 -10.90 9.44 19.02
CA THR A 111 -11.74 9.34 20.22
C THR A 111 -12.59 8.07 20.17
N THR A 112 -13.36 7.91 19.09
CA THR A 112 -14.28 6.78 18.86
C THR A 112 -13.51 5.45 18.82
N VAL A 113 -12.39 5.44 18.10
CA VAL A 113 -11.59 4.21 17.94
C VAL A 113 -10.87 3.84 19.23
N ASN A 114 -10.35 4.79 20.01
CA ASN A 114 -9.75 4.47 21.31
C ASN A 114 -10.80 4.02 22.34
N MET A 115 -11.99 4.63 22.37
CA MET A 115 -13.09 4.14 23.22
C MET A 115 -13.42 2.67 22.95
N LYS A 116 -13.34 2.23 21.69
CA LYS A 116 -13.65 0.87 21.26
C LYS A 116 -12.48 -0.12 21.41
N TYR A 117 -11.26 0.30 21.08
CA TYR A 117 -10.04 -0.54 21.04
C TYR A 117 -9.15 -0.44 22.29
N GLU A 118 -9.47 0.44 23.24
CA GLU A 118 -8.79 0.56 24.54
C GLU A 118 -9.78 0.43 25.72
N ALA A 119 -11.02 -0.02 25.45
CA ALA A 119 -12.12 -0.14 26.40
C ALA A 119 -11.78 -0.93 27.69
N PHE A 120 -10.96 -1.96 27.54
CA PHE A 120 -10.52 -2.83 28.65
C PHE A 120 -9.03 -2.67 28.97
N LEU A 121 -8.46 -1.48 28.75
CA LEU A 121 -7.07 -1.18 29.07
C LEU A 121 -6.86 -0.96 30.58
N GLN A 122 -6.70 -2.06 31.32
CA GLN A 122 -6.51 -2.06 32.78
C GLN A 122 -5.02 -2.09 33.18
N ASP A 123 -4.36 -3.25 33.07
CA ASP A 123 -2.98 -3.43 33.58
C ASP A 123 -1.87 -2.96 32.63
N ILE A 124 -2.16 -2.85 31.32
CA ILE A 124 -1.18 -2.46 30.31
C ILE A 124 -1.22 -0.94 30.14
N LYS A 125 -0.09 -0.27 30.39
CA LYS A 125 0.05 1.17 30.20
C LYS A 125 0.16 1.50 28.70
N LYS A 126 -0.60 2.50 28.28
CA LYS A 126 -0.45 3.13 26.95
C LYS A 126 0.93 3.79 26.84
N PRO A 127 1.68 3.59 25.73
CA PRO A 127 2.99 4.21 25.53
C PRO A 127 2.87 5.73 25.41
N ARG A 128 4.00 6.42 25.53
CA ARG A 128 4.09 7.90 25.54
C ARG A 128 4.80 8.46 24.29
N PRO A 129 4.88 9.79 24.09
CA PRO A 129 5.66 10.37 22.99
C PRO A 129 7.17 10.06 23.07
N ASP A 130 7.68 9.83 24.28
CA ASP A 130 9.05 9.48 24.64
C ASP A 130 9.31 7.97 24.78
N SER A 131 8.26 7.14 24.86
CA SER A 131 8.37 5.67 24.96
C SER A 131 9.33 5.04 23.95
N SER A 132 9.85 3.86 24.28
CA SER A 132 10.66 3.07 23.35
C SER A 132 9.83 2.64 22.12
N ILE A 133 10.50 2.25 21.04
CA ILE A 133 9.79 1.77 19.86
C ILE A 133 9.20 0.38 20.13
N GLU A 134 9.87 -0.46 20.90
CA GLU A 134 9.40 -1.78 21.40
C GLU A 134 8.09 -1.63 22.19
N GLU A 135 8.02 -0.70 23.14
CA GLU A 135 6.78 -0.41 23.89
C GLU A 135 5.62 -0.04 22.96
N ARG A 136 5.88 0.69 21.87
CA ARG A 136 4.87 1.00 20.85
C ARG A 136 4.43 -0.24 20.10
N SER A 137 5.34 -1.11 19.63
CA SER A 137 4.95 -2.36 18.94
C SER A 137 4.16 -3.30 19.84
N ASP A 138 4.62 -3.50 21.06
CA ASP A 138 3.99 -4.41 22.01
C ASP A 138 2.59 -3.91 22.44
N PHE A 139 2.35 -2.61 22.45
CA PHE A 139 1.01 -2.03 22.60
C PHE A 139 0.16 -2.12 21.33
N ILE A 140 0.69 -1.67 20.18
CA ILE A 140 -0.04 -1.55 18.90
C ILE A 140 -0.45 -2.93 18.37
N ARG A 141 0.40 -3.95 18.51
CA ARG A 141 0.05 -5.34 18.16
C ARG A 141 -1.08 -5.87 19.04
N ARG A 142 -1.00 -5.68 20.38
CA ARG A 142 -2.12 -6.05 21.27
C ARG A 142 -3.41 -5.33 20.91
N LYS A 143 -3.34 -4.04 20.56
CA LYS A 143 -4.50 -3.21 20.22
C LYS A 143 -5.18 -3.64 18.91
N TYR A 144 -4.44 -3.86 17.82
CA TYR A 144 -5.03 -4.06 16.48
C TYR A 144 -4.84 -5.47 15.89
N GLU A 145 -3.73 -6.14 16.17
CA GLU A 145 -3.45 -7.50 15.65
C GLU A 145 -4.08 -8.58 16.55
N HIS A 146 -4.06 -8.39 17.87
CA HIS A 146 -4.69 -9.31 18.84
C HIS A 146 -6.04 -8.82 19.38
N MET A 147 -6.42 -7.55 19.14
CA MET A 147 -7.65 -6.92 19.66
C MET A 147 -7.87 -7.08 21.18
N GLN A 148 -6.80 -7.11 21.97
CA GLN A 148 -6.79 -7.55 23.36
C GLN A 148 -7.62 -6.66 24.32
N PHE A 149 -7.81 -5.38 24.00
CA PHE A 149 -8.57 -4.42 24.83
C PHE A 149 -9.93 -4.02 24.21
N PHE A 150 -10.33 -4.71 23.13
CA PHE A 150 -11.49 -4.38 22.31
C PHE A 150 -12.82 -4.70 22.98
N ASN A 151 -13.81 -3.82 22.89
CA ASN A 151 -15.17 -4.08 23.34
C ASN A 151 -16.08 -4.58 22.20
N PRO A 152 -16.52 -5.85 22.21
CA PRO A 152 -17.40 -6.39 21.17
C PRO A 152 -18.87 -5.91 21.27
N ASN A 153 -19.26 -5.27 22.38
CA ASN A 153 -20.67 -4.94 22.65
C ASN A 153 -21.14 -3.60 22.04
N GLU A 154 -20.25 -2.80 21.43
CA GLU A 154 -20.66 -1.62 20.65
C GLU A 154 -21.13 -1.99 19.25
N LYS A 155 -22.39 -2.45 19.15
CA LYS A 155 -23.15 -2.59 17.90
C LYS A 155 -24.62 -2.20 18.10
N VAL A 156 -25.01 -1.04 17.57
CA VAL A 156 -26.43 -0.64 17.40
C VAL A 156 -26.60 0.08 16.05
N SER A 157 -27.74 -0.16 15.39
CA SER A 157 -28.25 0.53 14.18
C SER A 157 -27.41 0.45 12.90
N SER A 158 -27.71 -0.59 12.11
CA SER A 158 -27.35 -0.70 10.69
C SER A 158 -28.30 0.07 9.77
N SER A 159 -27.77 0.69 8.72
CA SER A 159 -28.47 0.79 7.42
C SER A 159 -27.47 0.68 6.26
N HIS A 160 -27.03 -0.56 5.99
CA HIS A 160 -26.23 -0.88 4.80
C HIS A 160 -27.11 -0.92 3.54
N PRO A 161 -26.49 -0.82 2.35
CA PRO A 161 -26.42 -2.00 1.50
C PRO A 161 -24.99 -2.54 1.38
N SER A 162 -24.80 -3.81 1.70
CA SER A 162 -23.51 -4.48 1.65
C SER A 162 -23.27 -5.10 0.27
N THR A 163 -22.09 -4.86 -0.33
CA THR A 163 -21.67 -5.55 -1.56
C THR A 163 -20.30 -6.22 -1.36
N THR A 164 -20.29 -7.33 -0.62
CA THR A 164 -19.15 -8.24 -0.56
C THR A 164 -19.28 -9.30 -1.66
N LEU A 165 -18.48 -9.22 -2.71
CA LEU A 165 -18.30 -10.37 -3.61
C LEU A 165 -17.48 -11.44 -2.90
N SER A 166 -18.08 -12.60 -2.68
CA SER A 166 -17.36 -13.85 -2.38
C SER A 166 -18.13 -15.05 -2.92
N SER A 167 -17.37 -15.95 -3.54
CA SER A 167 -17.78 -17.23 -4.13
C SER A 167 -18.73 -18.08 -3.27
N LEU A 168 -19.72 -18.71 -3.91
CA LEU A 168 -20.46 -19.85 -3.35
C LEU A 168 -20.43 -21.07 -4.29
N SER A 169 -20.03 -22.21 -3.74
CA SER A 169 -20.07 -23.52 -4.38
C SER A 169 -21.51 -23.98 -4.60
N ARG A 170 -21.77 -24.72 -5.69
CA ARG A 170 -23.13 -25.10 -6.12
C ARG A 170 -23.44 -26.58 -5.86
N PRO A 171 -24.44 -26.94 -5.04
CA PRO A 171 -24.98 -28.29 -4.96
C PRO A 171 -25.87 -28.63 -6.17
N SER A 172 -25.99 -29.92 -6.49
CA SER A 172 -26.79 -30.43 -7.62
C SER A 172 -28.17 -30.92 -7.21
N THR A 173 -29.14 -30.83 -8.12
CA THR A 173 -30.42 -31.55 -8.07
C THR A 173 -30.75 -32.10 -9.47
N ALA A 174 -31.21 -33.35 -9.57
CA ALA A 174 -31.51 -34.01 -10.85
C ALA A 174 -32.90 -33.64 -11.41
N PRO A 175 -33.16 -33.92 -12.70
CA PRO A 175 -34.15 -34.97 -13.02
C PRO A 175 -33.69 -35.90 -14.18
N PRO A 176 -34.59 -36.55 -14.96
CA PRO A 176 -34.88 -37.99 -14.89
C PRO A 176 -34.21 -38.84 -16.01
N PRO A 177 -34.28 -40.19 -15.95
CA PRO A 177 -33.48 -41.06 -16.83
C PRO A 177 -34.18 -41.48 -18.12
N ASP A 178 -33.40 -41.78 -19.16
CA ASP A 178 -33.79 -42.78 -20.17
C ASP A 178 -32.56 -43.55 -20.73
N LYS A 179 -32.80 -44.63 -21.48
CA LYS A 179 -31.89 -45.78 -21.64
C LYS A 179 -31.16 -45.83 -22.98
N LYS A 180 -29.91 -46.32 -22.97
CA LYS A 180 -29.40 -47.37 -23.90
C LYS A 180 -28.05 -47.95 -23.44
N ASN A 181 -27.65 -49.08 -24.05
CA ASN A 181 -26.63 -50.02 -23.54
C ASN A 181 -25.61 -50.46 -24.63
N CYS A 182 -24.35 -50.61 -24.22
CA CYS A 182 -23.34 -51.61 -24.67
C CYS A 182 -22.08 -51.40 -23.76
N GLU A 183 -21.43 -52.37 -23.08
CA GLU A 183 -21.03 -53.76 -23.40
C GLU A 183 -19.98 -53.80 -24.55
N LYS A 184 -18.80 -54.44 -24.51
CA LYS A 184 -18.18 -55.61 -23.80
C LYS A 184 -16.63 -55.39 -23.70
N GLN A 185 -15.75 -56.14 -23.02
CA GLN A 185 -15.69 -57.12 -21.90
C GLN A 185 -14.20 -57.22 -21.47
N SER A 186 -13.82 -57.25 -20.18
CA SER A 186 -13.63 -58.42 -19.29
C SER A 186 -12.67 -59.53 -19.77
N THR A 187 -11.58 -59.76 -19.03
CA THR A 187 -11.11 -61.10 -18.57
C THR A 187 -9.98 -60.94 -17.53
N GLY A 188 -9.78 -61.96 -16.67
CA GLY A 188 -8.69 -62.01 -15.68
C GLY A 188 -8.63 -63.37 -14.98
N HIS A 189 -7.56 -63.67 -14.24
CA HIS A 189 -7.38 -64.91 -13.45
C HIS A 189 -6.51 -64.69 -12.19
N ARG A 190 -6.58 -65.65 -11.25
CA ARG A 190 -5.77 -65.76 -10.00
C ARG A 190 -4.54 -66.68 -10.27
N ILE A 191 -3.64 -67.12 -9.36
CA ILE A 191 -3.61 -67.33 -7.89
C ILE A 191 -2.12 -67.33 -7.39
N HIS A 192 -1.89 -67.28 -6.07
CA HIS A 192 -0.63 -67.55 -5.32
C HIS A 192 0.52 -66.51 -5.41
N ALA A 193 1.44 -66.36 -4.44
CA ALA A 193 1.46 -66.64 -2.98
C ALA A 193 2.69 -65.96 -2.33
N PHE A 194 2.85 -66.07 -1.00
CA PHE A 194 3.86 -65.43 -0.14
C PHE A 194 3.74 -63.88 -0.04
N GLY A 195 3.70 -63.23 1.13
CA GLY A 195 3.54 -63.73 2.50
C GLY A 195 4.82 -63.70 3.35
N HIS A 196 5.04 -62.60 4.09
CA HIS A 196 5.32 -62.57 5.54
C HIS A 196 5.25 -61.11 6.04
N ALA A 197 5.13 -60.90 7.36
CA ALA A 197 4.85 -59.59 7.97
C ALA A 197 5.43 -59.48 9.39
N PHE A 198 5.31 -58.27 9.99
CA PHE A 198 5.78 -57.89 11.34
C PHE A 198 7.32 -57.75 11.44
N HIS A 199 7.92 -56.94 12.33
CA HIS A 199 7.42 -56.37 13.59
C HIS A 199 7.54 -54.85 13.74
N SER A 200 6.70 -54.29 14.62
CA SER A 200 6.88 -52.97 15.24
C SER A 200 7.59 -53.10 16.60
N SER A 201 8.20 -52.02 17.12
CA SER A 201 8.70 -51.93 18.50
C SER A 201 8.83 -50.48 19.01
N ARG A 202 8.98 -50.31 20.33
CA ARG A 202 8.69 -49.05 21.07
C ARG A 202 9.90 -48.42 21.79
N LYS A 203 9.84 -47.09 21.88
CA LYS A 203 10.41 -46.13 22.85
C LYS A 203 11.19 -46.63 24.09
N LYS A 204 12.34 -45.97 24.31
CA LYS A 204 12.93 -45.46 25.58
C LYS A 204 13.83 -44.24 25.22
N LYS A 205 14.10 -43.17 25.98
CA LYS A 205 13.90 -42.74 27.40
C LYS A 205 14.69 -43.50 28.48
N GLU A 206 15.50 -42.88 29.34
CA GLU A 206 15.77 -41.46 29.69
C GLU A 206 17.33 -41.22 29.75
N THR A 207 17.97 -40.12 30.17
CA THR A 207 17.56 -38.97 31.02
C THR A 207 17.99 -37.59 30.46
N GLU A 208 19.00 -36.92 31.03
CA GLU A 208 19.35 -35.50 30.80
C GLU A 208 20.85 -35.21 30.93
N HIS A 209 21.34 -34.13 30.28
CA HIS A 209 21.96 -33.00 31.00
C HIS A 209 21.82 -31.71 30.15
N LYS A 210 21.50 -30.58 30.80
CA LYS A 210 21.19 -29.31 30.12
C LYS A 210 22.44 -28.45 29.91
N SER A 211 22.55 -27.86 28.72
CA SER A 211 23.27 -26.58 28.49
C SER A 211 22.41 -25.72 27.56
N ALA A 212 21.86 -24.63 28.08
CA ALA A 212 20.96 -23.76 27.32
C ALA A 212 21.76 -22.70 26.53
N LYS A 213 21.44 -22.53 25.26
CA LYS A 213 21.70 -21.28 24.52
C LYS A 213 20.37 -20.77 23.97
N ASN A 214 19.79 -19.80 24.68
CA ASN A 214 18.76 -18.94 24.11
C ASN A 214 19.40 -18.02 23.07
N SER A 215 18.83 -17.97 21.88
CA SER A 215 19.10 -16.91 20.89
C SER A 215 17.80 -16.46 20.21
N ASN A 216 16.74 -16.27 21.00
CA ASN A 216 15.57 -15.50 20.59
C ASN A 216 15.93 -14.00 20.58
N SER A 217 16.71 -13.57 19.59
CA SER A 217 16.76 -12.17 19.21
C SER A 217 15.54 -11.86 18.35
N ALA A 218 14.51 -11.25 18.94
CA ALA A 218 13.53 -10.52 18.14
C ALA A 218 14.27 -9.46 17.31
N PRO A 219 13.89 -9.20 16.05
CA PRO A 219 14.56 -8.18 15.25
C PRO A 219 14.39 -6.82 15.94
N GLY A 220 15.51 -6.21 16.34
CA GLY A 220 15.53 -4.86 16.90
C GLY A 220 14.90 -3.88 15.91
N MET A 221 14.05 -2.99 16.40
CA MET A 221 13.28 -2.13 15.51
C MET A 221 14.12 -0.99 14.95
N VAL A 222 13.90 -0.76 13.66
CA VAL A 222 14.80 0.04 12.82
C VAL A 222 14.33 1.49 12.82
N GLU A 223 15.20 2.41 13.20
CA GLU A 223 14.95 3.85 13.03
C GLU A 223 15.12 4.24 11.55
N PHE A 224 14.33 5.22 11.11
CA PHE A 224 14.29 5.67 9.71
C PHE A 224 14.67 7.15 9.60
N ILE A 225 15.68 7.44 8.79
CA ILE A 225 16.28 8.78 8.57
C ILE A 225 15.70 9.52 7.35
N GLY A 226 14.85 8.86 6.56
CA GLY A 226 14.29 9.43 5.34
C GLY A 226 13.20 8.56 4.71
N LEU A 227 12.67 9.02 3.58
CA LEU A 227 11.87 8.26 2.64
C LEU A 227 12.52 8.35 1.26
N ILE A 228 12.61 7.23 0.54
CA ILE A 228 13.00 7.20 -0.88
C ILE A 228 11.78 6.95 -1.75
N LYS A 229 11.49 7.89 -2.65
CA LYS A 229 10.55 7.69 -3.75
C LYS A 229 11.31 7.05 -4.91
N VAL A 230 10.81 5.92 -5.38
CA VAL A 230 11.37 5.19 -6.52
C VAL A 230 10.31 5.17 -7.61
N ASN A 231 10.54 5.88 -8.71
CA ASN A 231 9.69 5.84 -9.90
C ASN A 231 10.25 4.79 -10.86
N ILE A 232 9.54 3.70 -11.04
CA ILE A 232 9.85 2.70 -12.07
C ILE A 232 9.26 3.19 -13.37
N VAL A 233 10.09 3.72 -14.27
CA VAL A 233 9.66 4.37 -15.52
C VAL A 233 9.27 3.30 -16.54
N ARG A 234 10.25 2.52 -17.01
CA ARG A 234 10.02 1.45 -17.99
C ARG A 234 11.02 0.32 -17.86
N GLY A 235 10.63 -0.85 -18.38
CA GLY A 235 11.53 -1.90 -18.83
C GLY A 235 11.71 -1.83 -20.35
N THR A 236 12.89 -2.22 -20.83
CA THR A 236 13.24 -2.27 -22.26
C THR A 236 13.92 -3.60 -22.57
N ASN A 237 13.42 -4.29 -23.60
CA ASN A 237 13.88 -5.59 -24.09
C ASN A 237 14.11 -6.62 -22.95
N LEU A 238 13.08 -6.81 -22.12
CA LEU A 238 13.10 -7.78 -21.03
C LEU A 238 13.16 -9.23 -21.55
N ALA A 239 13.51 -10.13 -20.64
CA ALA A 239 13.46 -11.58 -20.83
C ALA A 239 12.04 -12.08 -21.20
N VAL A 240 11.97 -13.30 -21.72
CA VAL A 240 10.71 -14.01 -22.04
C VAL A 240 10.64 -15.22 -21.14
N ARG A 241 9.50 -15.42 -20.47
CA ARG A 241 9.22 -16.63 -19.67
C ARG A 241 7.91 -17.32 -20.11
N ASP A 242 6.93 -16.57 -20.64
CA ASP A 242 5.86 -17.13 -21.46
C ASP A 242 6.39 -17.70 -22.81
N MET A 243 5.48 -18.26 -23.63
CA MET A 243 5.78 -18.78 -24.96
C MET A 243 6.47 -17.79 -25.92
N ILE A 244 6.17 -16.49 -25.81
CA ILE A 244 6.65 -15.42 -26.72
C ILE A 244 6.90 -14.06 -26.05
N THR A 245 6.52 -13.90 -24.78
CA THR A 245 6.42 -12.60 -24.10
C THR A 245 6.60 -12.79 -22.59
N SER A 246 6.12 -11.84 -21.79
CA SER A 246 5.95 -11.93 -20.35
C SER A 246 4.86 -10.96 -19.88
N ASP A 247 4.31 -11.19 -18.68
CA ASP A 247 3.51 -10.28 -17.87
C ASP A 247 4.37 -9.63 -16.73
N PRO A 248 5.39 -8.80 -17.02
CA PRO A 248 6.36 -8.37 -16.02
C PRO A 248 5.82 -7.43 -14.94
N TYR A 249 6.40 -7.55 -13.75
CA TYR A 249 6.34 -6.57 -12.65
C TYR A 249 7.70 -6.46 -11.94
N VAL A 250 7.90 -5.37 -11.19
CA VAL A 250 9.13 -5.11 -10.43
C VAL A 250 8.86 -5.18 -8.93
N ILE A 251 9.74 -5.85 -8.19
CA ILE A 251 9.83 -5.81 -6.73
C ILE A 251 11.00 -4.91 -6.33
N LEU A 252 10.74 -3.99 -5.42
CA LEU A 252 11.75 -3.20 -4.71
C LEU A 252 11.91 -3.74 -3.30
N SER A 253 13.15 -3.85 -2.83
CA SER A 253 13.45 -4.23 -1.45
C SER A 253 14.52 -3.33 -0.84
N LEU A 254 14.24 -2.79 0.35
CA LEU A 254 15.15 -1.92 1.10
C LEU A 254 15.16 -2.37 2.58
N GLY A 255 16.20 -3.12 2.94
CA GLY A 255 16.30 -3.79 4.23
C GLY A 255 15.20 -4.85 4.40
N GLN A 256 14.29 -4.63 5.36
CA GLN A 256 13.15 -5.53 5.63
C GLN A 256 11.86 -5.12 4.89
N GLN A 257 11.84 -3.97 4.21
CA GLN A 257 10.66 -3.49 3.48
C GLN A 257 10.72 -3.98 2.04
N SER A 258 9.59 -4.46 1.51
CA SER A 258 9.41 -4.66 0.08
C SER A 258 8.12 -4.03 -0.44
N MET A 259 8.15 -3.62 -1.71
CA MET A 259 7.00 -3.13 -2.47
C MET A 259 7.06 -3.71 -3.89
N LYS A 260 5.93 -3.76 -4.59
CA LYS A 260 5.87 -4.21 -5.99
C LYS A 260 5.06 -3.26 -6.85
N THR A 261 5.41 -3.15 -8.12
CA THR A 261 4.61 -2.43 -9.11
C THR A 261 3.35 -3.22 -9.48
N ARG A 262 2.45 -2.60 -10.25
CA ARG A 262 1.48 -3.36 -11.05
C ARG A 262 2.18 -4.24 -12.08
N VAL A 263 1.45 -5.28 -12.48
CA VAL A 263 1.76 -6.16 -13.62
C VAL A 263 1.35 -5.46 -14.92
N ILE A 264 2.21 -5.51 -15.94
CA ILE A 264 1.86 -5.09 -17.30
C ILE A 264 1.86 -6.31 -18.20
N LYS A 265 0.71 -6.64 -18.78
CA LYS A 265 0.53 -7.91 -19.49
C LYS A 265 1.19 -7.92 -20.88
N ASN A 266 1.74 -9.07 -21.24
CA ASN A 266 2.17 -9.49 -22.57
C ASN A 266 3.13 -8.48 -23.24
N ASN A 267 4.05 -7.88 -22.47
CA ASN A 267 4.88 -6.78 -22.94
C ASN A 267 6.33 -6.83 -22.40
N LEU A 268 7.29 -7.02 -23.30
CA LEU A 268 8.74 -6.99 -23.03
C LEU A 268 9.35 -5.59 -22.93
N ASN A 269 8.56 -4.55 -23.21
CA ASN A 269 8.91 -3.14 -23.07
C ASN A 269 7.85 -2.39 -22.21
N PRO A 270 7.62 -2.83 -20.96
CA PRO A 270 6.54 -2.31 -20.10
C PRO A 270 6.84 -0.87 -19.65
N VAL A 271 5.86 0.02 -19.74
CA VAL A 271 5.95 1.39 -19.20
C VAL A 271 5.10 1.48 -17.94
N TRP A 272 5.74 1.39 -16.78
CA TRP A 272 5.08 1.44 -15.49
C TRP A 272 4.78 2.88 -15.06
N ASN A 273 5.75 3.81 -15.13
CA ASN A 273 5.67 5.14 -14.52
C ASN A 273 5.09 5.09 -13.09
N GLU A 274 5.51 4.09 -12.31
CA GLU A 274 4.89 3.77 -11.02
C GLU A 274 5.82 4.16 -9.86
N ARG A 275 5.34 5.07 -9.01
CA ARG A 275 6.10 5.61 -7.89
C ARG A 275 5.77 4.87 -6.59
N LEU A 276 6.76 4.14 -6.09
CA LEU A 276 6.72 3.45 -4.80
C LEU A 276 7.52 4.25 -3.76
N MET A 277 7.23 4.09 -2.46
CA MET A 277 7.90 4.84 -1.38
C MET A 277 8.35 3.91 -0.26
N LEU A 278 9.66 3.78 -0.05
CA LEU A 278 10.26 2.98 1.02
C LEU A 278 10.90 3.88 2.07
N SER A 279 10.88 3.45 3.33
CA SER A 279 11.51 4.21 4.43
C SER A 279 13.01 3.92 4.47
N ILE A 280 13.86 4.94 4.46
CA ILE A 280 15.32 4.77 4.50
C ILE A 280 15.73 4.51 5.95
N PRO A 281 16.26 3.33 6.29
CA PRO A 281 16.72 3.04 7.65
C PRO A 281 18.05 3.75 7.95
N ASP A 282 18.37 3.95 9.22
CA ASP A 282 19.62 4.58 9.68
C ASP A 282 20.87 3.90 9.08
N THR A 283 21.01 2.59 9.27
CA THR A 283 21.99 1.76 8.52
C THR A 283 21.48 1.53 7.09
N VAL A 284 21.75 2.48 6.18
CA VAL A 284 21.31 2.47 4.78
C VAL A 284 21.81 1.23 4.02
N PRO A 285 20.92 0.31 3.57
CA PRO A 285 21.29 -0.81 2.71
C PRO A 285 21.17 -0.42 1.23
N PRO A 286 21.75 -1.23 0.31
CA PRO A 286 21.44 -1.09 -1.11
C PRO A 286 19.94 -1.32 -1.38
N LEU A 287 19.39 -0.55 -2.31
CA LEU A 287 18.06 -0.77 -2.86
C LEU A 287 18.15 -1.90 -3.89
N LYS A 288 17.56 -3.06 -3.57
CA LYS A 288 17.44 -4.19 -4.50
C LYS A 288 16.24 -3.99 -5.41
N VAL A 289 16.42 -4.29 -6.69
CA VAL A 289 15.40 -4.21 -7.74
C VAL A 289 15.35 -5.57 -8.44
N LEU A 290 14.22 -6.27 -8.37
CA LEU A 290 14.04 -7.59 -8.97
C LEU A 290 12.87 -7.56 -9.95
N VAL A 291 12.99 -8.20 -11.11
CA VAL A 291 11.93 -8.30 -12.10
C VAL A 291 11.42 -9.73 -12.16
N TYR A 292 10.10 -9.88 -12.23
CA TYR A 292 9.41 -11.18 -12.24
C TYR A 292 8.29 -11.18 -13.27
N ASP A 293 8.04 -12.35 -13.86
CA ASP A 293 6.87 -12.62 -14.70
C ASP A 293 5.68 -13.01 -13.82
N LYS A 294 4.46 -12.55 -14.15
CA LYS A 294 3.26 -12.85 -13.36
C LYS A 294 2.51 -14.06 -13.92
N ASP A 295 2.78 -15.20 -13.32
CA ASP A 295 2.13 -16.44 -13.67
C ASP A 295 0.77 -16.63 -12.94
N THR A 296 -0.11 -17.49 -13.45
CA THR A 296 -1.46 -17.72 -12.88
C THR A 296 -1.57 -19.04 -12.12
N PHE A 297 -0.81 -20.06 -12.51
CA PHE A 297 -0.89 -21.41 -11.93
C PHE A 297 0.46 -21.96 -11.45
N THR A 298 1.54 -21.24 -11.70
CA THR A 298 2.93 -21.56 -11.36
C THR A 298 3.53 -20.46 -10.46
N PRO A 299 4.69 -20.67 -9.83
CA PRO A 299 5.43 -19.61 -9.15
C PRO A 299 5.88 -18.52 -10.15
N ASP A 300 5.90 -17.26 -9.71
CA ASP A 300 6.30 -16.12 -10.55
C ASP A 300 7.78 -16.22 -10.95
N ASP A 301 8.03 -16.15 -12.26
CA ASP A 301 9.30 -16.60 -12.86
C ASP A 301 10.34 -15.47 -12.94
N HIS A 302 11.63 -15.76 -12.69
CA HIS A 302 12.63 -14.70 -12.50
C HIS A 302 13.13 -14.08 -13.82
N MET A 303 13.09 -12.75 -13.89
CA MET A 303 13.47 -11.94 -15.06
C MET A 303 14.69 -11.03 -14.82
N GLY A 304 15.46 -11.27 -13.75
CA GLY A 304 16.71 -10.58 -13.46
C GLY A 304 16.61 -9.48 -12.42
N GLU A 305 17.77 -9.09 -11.90
CA GLU A 305 17.89 -8.21 -10.73
C GLU A 305 19.00 -7.16 -10.88
N ALA A 306 18.96 -6.12 -10.05
CA ALA A 306 20.02 -5.14 -9.90
C ALA A 306 20.03 -4.56 -8.47
N GLU A 307 21.18 -4.06 -8.03
CA GLU A 307 21.31 -3.32 -6.78
C GLU A 307 21.76 -1.87 -7.05
N ILE A 308 21.28 -0.96 -6.22
CA ILE A 308 21.63 0.47 -6.26
C ILE A 308 22.13 0.86 -4.87
N ASP A 309 23.35 1.37 -4.78
CA ASP A 309 23.78 2.12 -3.59
C ASP A 309 23.07 3.48 -3.58
N ILE A 310 22.18 3.68 -2.60
CA ILE A 310 21.45 4.93 -2.42
C ILE A 310 22.14 5.88 -1.42
N GLN A 311 23.19 5.45 -0.73
CA GLN A 311 23.86 6.25 0.30
C GLN A 311 24.38 7.60 -0.23
N PRO A 312 24.96 7.72 -1.45
CA PRO A 312 25.33 9.02 -2.02
C PRO A 312 24.14 9.96 -2.24
N LEU A 313 22.96 9.41 -2.58
CA LEU A 313 21.72 10.18 -2.74
C LEU A 313 21.18 10.66 -1.38
N VAL A 314 21.28 9.82 -0.34
CA VAL A 314 20.86 10.15 1.04
C VAL A 314 21.71 11.29 1.60
N TYR A 315 23.05 11.20 1.51
CA TYR A 315 23.94 12.26 1.97
C TYR A 315 23.73 13.56 1.20
N ALA A 316 23.52 13.49 -0.12
CA ALA A 316 23.18 14.66 -0.93
C ALA A 316 21.84 15.30 -0.51
N ALA A 317 20.84 14.50 -0.15
CA ALA A 317 19.55 15.00 0.33
C ALA A 317 19.64 15.67 1.71
N GLN A 318 20.39 15.08 2.64
CA GLN A 318 20.64 15.65 3.97
C GLN A 318 21.41 16.97 3.90
N ALA A 319 22.46 17.04 3.08
CA ALA A 319 23.29 18.25 2.94
C ALA A 319 22.55 19.45 2.34
N TYR A 320 21.44 19.23 1.63
CA TYR A 320 20.70 20.27 0.90
C TYR A 320 19.24 20.46 1.37
N GLU A 321 18.82 19.82 2.47
CA GLU A 321 17.45 19.86 3.02
C GLU A 321 16.90 21.29 3.20
N ASN A 322 17.75 22.22 3.63
CA ASN A 322 17.38 23.62 3.89
C ASN A 322 17.64 24.57 2.70
N SER A 323 18.01 24.05 1.53
CA SER A 323 18.34 24.86 0.36
C SER A 323 17.08 25.41 -0.34
N LYS A 324 17.07 26.73 -0.60
CA LYS A 324 15.98 27.43 -1.30
C LYS A 324 16.31 27.69 -2.78
N THR A 325 17.23 26.91 -3.34
CA THR A 325 17.79 27.13 -4.67
C THR A 325 16.82 26.71 -5.76
N THR A 326 16.53 27.62 -6.69
CA THR A 326 15.72 27.37 -7.89
C THR A 326 16.53 26.79 -9.05
N GLU A 327 17.84 27.05 -9.08
CA GLU A 327 18.78 26.53 -10.08
C GLU A 327 19.02 25.02 -9.95
N THR A 328 19.38 24.38 -11.07
CA THR A 328 19.75 22.96 -11.10
C THR A 328 21.22 22.79 -10.79
N ILE A 329 21.56 22.11 -9.69
CA ILE A 329 22.94 21.83 -9.29
C ILE A 329 23.23 20.34 -9.40
N GLN A 330 24.32 19.95 -10.06
CA GLN A 330 24.85 18.59 -10.02
C GLN A 330 25.60 18.37 -8.70
N LEU A 331 25.13 17.43 -7.88
CA LEU A 331 25.69 17.11 -6.55
C LEU A 331 26.63 15.90 -6.57
N GLY A 332 26.47 15.00 -7.54
CA GLY A 332 27.25 13.77 -7.62
C GLY A 332 27.06 13.03 -8.94
N LYS A 333 27.87 12.01 -9.18
CA LYS A 333 27.83 11.21 -10.41
C LYS A 333 28.29 9.78 -10.15
N TRP A 334 27.49 8.80 -10.53
CA TRP A 334 27.86 7.38 -10.57
C TRP A 334 28.21 7.03 -12.03
N LEU A 335 29.48 6.70 -12.26
CA LEU A 335 30.01 6.45 -13.61
C LEU A 335 29.67 5.03 -14.07
N ALA A 336 29.28 4.89 -15.34
CA ALA A 336 29.17 3.58 -15.97
C ALA A 336 30.57 2.99 -16.23
N THR A 337 30.76 1.71 -15.85
CA THR A 337 31.98 0.95 -16.13
C THR A 337 31.60 -0.44 -16.66
N ASN A 338 32.54 -1.14 -17.29
CA ASN A 338 32.33 -2.50 -17.81
C ASN A 338 31.96 -3.50 -16.70
N ASP A 339 32.32 -3.18 -15.45
CA ASP A 339 32.20 -4.04 -14.27
C ASP A 339 30.97 -3.72 -13.41
N ASN A 340 30.10 -2.78 -13.83
CA ASN A 340 28.91 -2.38 -13.09
C ASN A 340 27.62 -2.42 -13.93
N THR A 341 26.48 -2.23 -13.26
CA THR A 341 25.15 -2.43 -13.84
C THR A 341 24.62 -1.23 -14.65
N LEU A 342 25.31 -0.10 -14.69
CA LEU A 342 24.86 1.09 -15.41
C LEU A 342 25.00 0.95 -16.93
N VAL A 343 23.95 1.31 -17.66
CA VAL A 343 23.96 1.44 -19.13
C VAL A 343 24.54 2.80 -19.58
N LYS A 344 24.42 3.82 -18.73
CA LYS A 344 24.91 5.18 -18.92
C LYS A 344 25.24 5.81 -17.57
N ASP A 345 26.09 6.83 -17.57
CA ASP A 345 26.38 7.64 -16.38
C ASP A 345 25.09 8.14 -15.71
N SER A 346 25.00 7.97 -14.40
CA SER A 346 23.90 8.45 -13.56
C SER A 346 24.35 9.69 -12.79
N VAL A 347 23.48 10.70 -12.72
CA VAL A 347 23.80 12.01 -12.12
C VAL A 347 22.83 12.31 -10.97
N ILE A 348 23.37 12.70 -9.82
CA ILE A 348 22.59 13.22 -8.69
C ILE A 348 22.45 14.73 -8.87
N THR A 349 21.22 15.23 -8.88
CA THR A 349 20.90 16.65 -9.09
C THR A 349 19.99 17.19 -7.99
N LEU A 350 20.24 18.43 -7.57
CA LEU A 350 19.27 19.25 -6.86
C LEU A 350 18.43 19.99 -7.91
N THR A 351 17.11 19.82 -7.87
CA THR A 351 16.16 20.54 -8.74
C THR A 351 14.95 20.97 -7.91
N HIS A 352 14.64 22.28 -7.87
CA HIS A 352 13.47 22.81 -7.14
C HIS A 352 13.39 22.34 -5.67
N GLY A 353 14.51 22.36 -4.94
CA GLY A 353 14.60 21.89 -3.55
C GLY A 353 14.50 20.36 -3.37
N LYS A 354 14.54 19.57 -4.44
CA LYS A 354 14.50 18.10 -4.40
C LYS A 354 15.79 17.49 -4.93
N VAL A 355 16.39 16.58 -4.16
CA VAL A 355 17.53 15.80 -4.60
C VAL A 355 17.05 14.54 -5.32
N LYS A 356 17.45 14.40 -6.58
CA LYS A 356 17.02 13.36 -7.51
C LYS A 356 18.19 12.67 -8.19
N GLN A 357 17.95 11.47 -8.71
CA GLN A 357 18.90 10.74 -9.54
C GLN A 357 18.17 9.90 -10.59
N GLU A 358 18.56 10.06 -11.86
CA GLU A 358 18.10 9.19 -12.96
C GLU A 358 19.10 8.04 -13.15
N ILE A 359 18.60 6.82 -13.30
CA ILE A 359 19.40 5.60 -13.40
C ILE A 359 18.87 4.74 -14.55
N THR A 360 19.78 4.16 -15.33
CA THR A 360 19.44 3.17 -16.37
C THR A 360 20.29 1.93 -16.15
N LEU A 361 19.67 0.82 -15.74
CA LEU A 361 20.35 -0.39 -15.26
C LEU A 361 20.16 -1.55 -16.21
N ARG A 362 21.25 -2.29 -16.49
CA ARG A 362 21.22 -3.62 -17.10
C ARG A 362 20.97 -4.65 -16.00
N LEU A 363 19.89 -5.41 -16.15
CA LEU A 363 19.58 -6.50 -15.22
C LEU A 363 20.66 -7.60 -15.28
N GLN A 364 20.98 -8.13 -14.11
CA GLN A 364 21.90 -9.25 -13.89
C GLN A 364 21.11 -10.55 -13.70
N ASN A 365 21.79 -11.68 -13.78
CA ASN A 365 21.19 -13.02 -13.63
C ASN A 365 20.03 -13.28 -14.61
N VAL A 366 20.11 -12.66 -15.80
CA VAL A 366 19.14 -12.76 -16.90
C VAL A 366 19.85 -12.56 -18.25
N GLU A 367 19.29 -13.11 -19.33
CA GLU A 367 19.87 -13.03 -20.67
C GLU A 367 19.71 -11.65 -21.34
N ARG A 368 18.71 -10.86 -20.91
CA ARG A 368 18.47 -9.47 -21.37
C ARG A 368 17.52 -8.72 -20.43
N GLY A 369 17.63 -7.40 -20.45
CA GLY A 369 16.69 -6.48 -19.81
C GLY A 369 17.38 -5.21 -19.34
N VAL A 370 16.73 -4.08 -19.55
CA VAL A 370 17.14 -2.76 -19.04
C VAL A 370 15.97 -2.10 -18.31
N LEU A 371 16.22 -1.51 -17.14
CA LEU A 371 15.26 -0.68 -16.41
C LEU A 371 15.66 0.79 -16.44
N GLU A 372 14.68 1.67 -16.60
CA GLU A 372 14.79 3.11 -16.32
C GLU A 372 14.10 3.42 -14.98
N ILE A 373 14.82 4.08 -14.07
CA ILE A 373 14.40 4.37 -12.71
C ILE A 373 14.76 5.80 -12.36
N GLU A 374 13.84 6.54 -11.72
CA GLU A 374 14.12 7.83 -11.08
C GLU A 374 14.03 7.68 -9.57
N LEU A 375 15.00 8.23 -8.84
CA LEU A 375 14.98 8.34 -7.39
C LEU A 375 14.72 9.80 -6.98
N GLU A 376 13.88 10.02 -5.97
CA GLU A 376 13.73 11.29 -5.24
C GLU A 376 13.83 11.00 -3.74
N CYS A 377 14.89 11.49 -3.08
CA CYS A 377 15.09 11.30 -1.65
C CYS A 377 14.43 12.44 -0.86
N VAL A 378 13.73 12.09 0.22
CA VAL A 378 13.09 13.03 1.16
C VAL A 378 13.67 12.73 2.55
N PRO A 379 14.55 13.60 3.09
CA PRO A 379 15.02 13.42 4.46
C PRO A 379 13.86 13.54 5.46
N LEU A 380 14.00 12.88 6.61
CA LEU A 380 13.09 13.06 7.74
C LEU A 380 13.78 13.93 8.80
N SER A 381 13.62 15.26 8.67
CA SER A 381 13.97 16.24 9.71
C SER A 381 13.51 15.76 11.09
N GLN A 382 14.43 15.68 12.05
CA GLN A 382 14.14 15.32 13.45
C GLN A 382 13.52 16.49 14.23
#